data_AF-A0A1W6QWH1-F1
#
_entry.id   AF-A0A1W6QWH1-F1
#
_cell.length_a   1.000
_cell.length_b   1.000
_cell.length_c   1.000
_cell.angle_alpha   90.00
_cell.angle_beta   90.00
_cell.angle_gamma   90.00
#
_symmetry.space_group_name_H-M   'P 1'
#
loop_
_entity.id
_entity.type
_entity.pdbx_description
1 polymer ?
#
loop_
_entity_poly.entity_id
_entity_poly.type
_entity_poly.pdbx_seq_one_letter_code
_entity_poly.pdbx_strand_id
1 'polypeptide(L)'
;MTQPTNEMKWVIAQILLIDPTSEHPRIHPKRTEMKKGQLTKRLELLVQAYEEKNVPIDLEPYKETIKTLRKMRMQGEYQTLIDEIVLGVSVANQKEKQAKEARKKMDQSTIPSSKKREKKEEQSPISINETEKTAPPKGWLSSLKSKVSLLKKSE
;
A
#
# COMPACT_ATOMS: atom_id res chain seq x y z
N MET A 1 -0.98 -33.75 10.63
CA MET A 1 -1.06 -32.30 10.37
C MET A 1 -1.07 -32.09 8.87
N THR A 2 -2.02 -31.34 8.32
CA THR A 2 -2.03 -31.00 6.90
C THR A 2 -1.24 -29.71 6.73
N GLN A 3 0.00 -29.80 6.25
CA GLN A 3 0.84 -28.63 6.04
C GLN A 3 0.19 -27.71 5.00
N PRO A 4 0.02 -26.41 5.27
CA PRO A 4 -0.58 -25.49 4.32
C PRO A 4 0.35 -25.29 3.12
N THR A 5 -0.18 -25.54 1.91
CA THR A 5 0.57 -25.36 0.65
C THR A 5 0.79 -23.87 0.37
N ASN A 6 1.80 -23.55 -0.44
CA ASN A 6 2.05 -22.17 -0.87
C ASN A 6 0.86 -21.60 -1.66
N GLU A 7 0.19 -22.44 -2.44
CA GLU A 7 -1.00 -22.07 -3.21
C GLU A 7 -2.18 -21.72 -2.29
N MET A 8 -2.42 -22.51 -1.25
CA MET A 8 -3.42 -22.18 -0.24
C MET A 8 -3.12 -20.85 0.46
N LYS A 9 -1.85 -20.61 0.82
CA LYS A 9 -1.42 -19.32 1.41
C LYS A 9 -1.66 -18.17 0.44
N TRP A 10 -1.39 -18.36 -0.85
CA TRP A 10 -1.65 -17.38 -1.89
C TRP A 10 -3.14 -17.07 -2.02
N VAL A 11 -4.00 -18.08 -2.13
CA VAL A 11 -5.48 -17.92 -2.22
C VAL A 11 -6.01 -17.13 -1.02
N ILE A 12 -5.56 -17.46 0.19
CA ILE A 12 -5.99 -16.76 1.40
C ILE A 12 -5.47 -15.32 1.41
N ALA A 13 -4.21 -15.10 1.01
CA ALA A 13 -3.63 -13.76 0.93
C ALA A 13 -4.49 -12.83 0.06
N GLN A 14 -4.98 -13.30 -1.10
CA GLN A 14 -5.87 -12.51 -1.97
C GLN A 14 -7.09 -11.94 -1.22
N ILE A 15 -7.64 -12.69 -0.26
CA ILE A 15 -8.77 -12.24 0.56
C ILE A 15 -8.34 -11.27 1.65
N LEU A 16 -7.14 -11.41 2.20
CA LEU A 16 -6.63 -10.58 3.30
C LEU A 16 -6.13 -9.21 2.83
N LEU A 17 -5.70 -9.09 1.58
CA LEU A 17 -5.16 -7.86 1.01
C LEU A 17 -6.24 -6.79 0.81
N ILE A 18 -5.89 -5.52 1.04
CA ILE A 18 -6.76 -4.37 0.73
C ILE A 18 -7.04 -4.35 -0.77
N ASP A 19 -5.97 -4.41 -1.55
CA ASP A 19 -5.99 -4.53 -3.00
C ASP A 19 -4.98 -5.61 -3.41
N PRO A 20 -5.45 -6.75 -3.96
CA PRO A 20 -4.59 -7.83 -4.43
C PRO A 20 -3.78 -7.49 -5.68
N THR A 21 -4.19 -6.47 -6.44
CA THR A 21 -3.56 -6.08 -7.71
C THR A 21 -2.55 -4.93 -7.56
N SER A 22 -2.44 -4.37 -6.36
CA SER A 22 -1.48 -3.33 -6.03
C SER A 22 -0.04 -3.81 -6.20
N GLU A 23 0.83 -2.96 -6.74
CA GLU A 23 2.29 -3.16 -6.76
C GLU A 23 2.83 -3.34 -5.33
N HIS A 24 2.18 -2.70 -4.36
CA HIS A 24 2.51 -2.77 -2.94
C HIS A 24 1.34 -3.36 -2.15
N PRO A 25 1.18 -4.70 -2.15
CA PRO A 25 0.05 -5.35 -1.50
C PRO A 25 0.13 -5.15 0.01
N ARG A 26 -0.95 -4.61 0.59
CA ARG A 26 -1.08 -4.38 2.04
C ARG A 26 -2.20 -5.21 2.62
N ILE A 27 -1.97 -5.80 3.78
CA ILE A 27 -3.00 -6.54 4.51
C ILE A 27 -3.96 -5.56 5.16
N HIS A 28 -5.25 -5.87 5.03
CA HIS A 28 -6.28 -5.11 5.70
C HIS A 28 -6.35 -5.51 7.19
N PRO A 29 -6.22 -4.57 8.15
CA PRO A 29 -6.08 -4.90 9.57
C PRO A 29 -7.27 -5.69 10.12
N LYS A 30 -8.51 -5.35 9.74
CA LYS A 30 -9.69 -6.13 10.18
C LYS A 30 -9.78 -7.53 9.57
N ARG A 31 -9.01 -7.85 8.52
CA ARG A 31 -9.09 -9.14 7.83
C ARG A 31 -8.18 -10.18 8.50
N THR A 32 -7.16 -9.77 9.25
CA THR A 32 -6.31 -10.69 10.04
C THR A 32 -7.06 -11.31 11.22
N GLU A 33 -8.04 -10.59 11.77
CA GLU A 33 -8.89 -11.05 12.88
C GLU A 33 -10.09 -11.89 12.41
N MET A 34 -10.21 -12.12 11.09
CA MET A 34 -11.35 -12.81 10.52
C MET A 34 -11.38 -14.28 10.99
N LYS A 35 -12.53 -14.71 11.50
CA LYS A 35 -12.69 -16.11 11.96
C LYS A 35 -12.61 -17.06 10.77
N LYS A 36 -12.10 -18.27 10.99
CA LYS A 36 -12.01 -19.35 9.98
C LYS A 36 -13.29 -19.51 9.17
N GLY A 37 -14.45 -19.63 9.83
CA GLY A 37 -15.73 -19.80 9.17
C GLY A 37 -16.13 -18.62 8.27
N GLN A 38 -15.78 -17.40 8.66
CA GLN A 38 -16.02 -16.21 7.83
C GLN A 38 -15.14 -16.23 6.58
N LEU A 39 -13.86 -16.56 6.71
CA LEU A 39 -12.96 -16.71 5.57
C LEU A 39 -13.44 -17.81 4.62
N THR A 40 -13.79 -18.97 5.16
CA THR A 40 -14.33 -20.10 4.37
C THR A 40 -15.58 -19.68 3.61
N LYS A 41 -16.54 -19.02 4.26
CA LYS A 41 -17.76 -18.55 3.60
C LYS A 41 -17.48 -17.53 2.51
N ARG A 42 -16.50 -16.65 2.71
CA ARG A 42 -16.10 -15.65 1.72
C ARG A 42 -15.49 -16.29 0.48
N LEU A 43 -14.68 -17.34 0.65
CA LEU A 43 -14.14 -18.13 -0.45
C LEU A 43 -15.23 -18.87 -1.21
N GLU A 44 -16.21 -19.47 -0.51
CA GLU A 44 -17.36 -20.13 -1.15
C GLU A 44 -18.15 -19.16 -2.04
N LEU A 45 -18.45 -17.96 -1.53
CA LEU A 45 -19.17 -16.94 -2.29
C LEU A 45 -18.36 -16.45 -3.49
N LEU A 46 -17.03 -16.36 -3.36
CA LEU A 46 -16.16 -15.97 -4.47
C LEU A 46 -16.13 -17.03 -5.56
N VAL A 47 -16.02 -18.31 -5.20
CA VAL A 47 -16.10 -19.43 -6.15
C VAL A 47 -17.44 -19.41 -6.88
N GLN A 48 -18.54 -19.33 -6.13
CA GLN A 48 -19.89 -19.25 -6.70
C GLN A 48 -20.04 -18.07 -7.66
N ALA A 49 -19.57 -16.88 -7.28
CA ALA A 49 -19.65 -15.69 -8.12
C ALA A 49 -18.85 -15.82 -9.44
N TYR A 50 -17.71 -16.53 -9.42
CA TYR A 50 -16.95 -16.78 -10.64
C TYR A 50 -17.59 -17.84 -11.53
N GLU A 51 -18.19 -18.88 -10.96
CA GLU A 51 -18.96 -19.88 -11.71
C GLU A 51 -20.18 -19.23 -12.38
N GLU A 52 -20.96 -18.44 -11.64
CA GLU A 52 -22.15 -17.74 -12.16
C GLU A 52 -21.81 -16.76 -13.30
N LYS A 53 -20.65 -16.10 -13.20
CA LYS A 53 -20.18 -15.15 -14.22
C LYS A 53 -19.41 -15.82 -15.37
N ASN A 54 -19.25 -17.14 -15.36
CA ASN A 54 -18.45 -17.90 -16.32
C ASN A 54 -17.06 -17.28 -16.56
N VAL A 55 -16.41 -16.83 -15.48
CA VAL A 55 -15.07 -16.25 -15.60
C VAL A 55 -14.09 -17.38 -15.92
N PRO A 56 -13.25 -17.26 -16.96
CA PRO A 56 -12.32 -18.32 -17.37
C PRO A 56 -11.11 -18.37 -16.44
N ILE A 57 -11.34 -18.71 -15.18
CA ILE A 57 -10.29 -18.92 -14.17
C ILE A 57 -10.36 -20.35 -13.67
N ASP A 58 -9.21 -20.90 -13.28
CA ASP A 58 -9.19 -22.14 -12.54
C ASP A 58 -9.66 -21.93 -11.09
N LEU A 59 -10.72 -22.65 -10.72
CA LEU A 59 -11.34 -22.58 -9.39
C LEU A 59 -10.90 -23.72 -8.47
N GLU A 60 -10.14 -24.70 -8.98
CA GLU A 60 -9.67 -25.83 -8.17
C GLU A 60 -8.87 -25.38 -6.94
N PRO A 61 -7.89 -24.45 -7.03
CA PRO A 61 -7.11 -24.01 -5.87
C PRO A 61 -7.98 -23.42 -4.75
N TYR A 62 -9.05 -22.71 -5.12
CA TYR A 62 -10.00 -22.13 -4.17
C TYR A 62 -10.85 -23.22 -3.50
N LYS A 63 -11.34 -24.20 -4.27
CA LYS A 63 -12.13 -25.33 -3.77
C LYS A 63 -11.31 -26.21 -2.84
N GLU A 64 -10.04 -26.47 -3.17
CA GLU A 64 -9.12 -27.21 -2.30
C GLU A 64 -8.83 -26.47 -1.01
N THR A 65 -8.59 -25.15 -1.10
CA THR A 65 -8.39 -24.30 0.08
C THR A 65 -9.58 -24.37 1.04
N ILE A 66 -10.81 -24.30 0.51
CA ILE A 66 -12.05 -24.46 1.30
C ILE A 66 -12.08 -25.84 2.00
N LYS A 67 -11.78 -26.92 1.26
CA LYS A 67 -11.75 -28.28 1.83
C LYS A 67 -10.73 -28.37 2.96
N THR A 68 -9.53 -27.80 2.80
CA THR A 68 -8.47 -27.83 3.81
C THR A 68 -8.84 -27.01 5.04
N LEU A 69 -9.40 -25.81 4.88
CA LEU A 69 -9.90 -24.99 5.99
C LEU A 69 -11.00 -25.70 6.82
N ARG A 70 -11.87 -26.48 6.16
CA ARG A 70 -12.89 -27.30 6.86
C ARG A 70 -12.26 -28.45 7.65
N LYS A 71 -11.15 -29.02 7.18
CA LYS A 71 -10.42 -30.12 7.85
C LYS A 71 -9.56 -29.65 9.02
N MET A 72 -9.16 -28.38 9.07
CA MET A 72 -8.43 -27.81 10.20
C MET A 72 -9.28 -27.83 11.48
N ARG A 73 -8.90 -28.67 12.44
CA ARG A 73 -9.60 -28.85 13.72
C ARG A 73 -8.74 -28.51 14.93
N MET A 74 -7.42 -28.43 14.74
CA MET A 74 -6.50 -28.16 15.84
C MET A 74 -6.66 -26.70 16.27
N GLN A 75 -6.69 -26.47 17.58
CA GLN A 75 -6.76 -25.13 18.14
C GLN A 75 -5.49 -24.36 17.75
N GLY A 76 -5.64 -23.14 17.23
CA GLY A 76 -4.52 -22.28 16.83
C GLY A 76 -3.97 -22.51 15.42
N GLU A 77 -4.18 -23.68 14.80
CA GLU A 77 -3.67 -24.00 13.45
C GLU A 77 -4.07 -22.96 12.40
N TYR A 78 -5.31 -22.49 12.45
CA TYR A 78 -5.79 -21.41 11.60
C TYR A 78 -5.08 -20.09 11.86
N GLN A 79 -4.86 -19.72 13.13
CA GLN A 79 -4.22 -18.45 13.44
C GLN A 79 -2.75 -18.46 13.01
N THR A 80 -2.04 -19.57 13.26
CA THR A 80 -0.66 -19.75 12.77
C THR A 80 -0.55 -19.59 11.26
N LEU A 81 -1.49 -20.16 10.51
CA LEU A 81 -1.55 -19.96 9.05
C LEU A 81 -1.72 -18.49 8.67
N ILE A 82 -2.63 -17.76 9.33
CA ILE A 82 -2.84 -16.34 9.05
C ILE A 82 -1.57 -15.55 9.37
N ASP A 83 -0.92 -15.83 10.50
CA ASP A 83 0.30 -15.15 10.93
C ASP A 83 1.46 -15.40 9.95
N GLU A 84 1.61 -16.63 9.45
CA GLU A 84 2.58 -16.96 8.40
C GLU A 84 2.35 -16.15 7.12
N ILE A 85 1.10 -16.03 6.68
CA ILE A 85 0.74 -15.22 5.50
C ILE A 85 1.05 -13.75 5.76
N VAL A 86 0.70 -13.22 6.94
CA VAL A 86 0.94 -11.83 7.31
C VAL A 86 2.43 -11.50 7.33
N LEU A 87 3.22 -12.41 7.90
CA LEU A 87 4.68 -12.29 7.92
C LEU A 87 5.25 -12.31 6.50
N GLY A 88 4.79 -13.24 5.65
CA GLY A 88 5.23 -13.35 4.26
C GLY A 88 5.02 -12.07 3.45
N VAL A 89 3.82 -11.47 3.54
CA VAL A 89 3.52 -10.19 2.86
C VAL A 89 4.35 -9.04 3.42
N SER A 90 4.54 -8.99 4.74
CA SER A 90 5.34 -7.94 5.39
C SER A 90 6.81 -7.98 4.96
N VAL A 91 7.39 -9.19 4.91
CA VAL A 91 8.78 -9.40 4.46
C VAL A 91 8.94 -9.04 2.99
N ALA A 92 7.99 -9.40 2.12
CA ALA A 92 8.03 -9.03 0.71
C ALA A 92 8.08 -7.51 0.52
N ASN A 93 7.21 -6.78 1.22
CA ASN A 93 7.17 -5.32 1.18
C ASN A 93 8.46 -4.67 1.71
N GLN A 94 9.10 -5.25 2.74
CA GLN A 94 10.37 -4.75 3.25
C GLN A 94 11.51 -4.92 2.25
N LYS A 95 11.61 -6.10 1.62
CA LYS A 95 12.62 -6.37 0.58
C LYS A 95 12.48 -5.41 -0.60
N GLU A 96 11.24 -5.13 -1.00
CA GLU A 96 10.96 -4.20 -2.08
C GLU A 96 11.39 -2.76 -1.74
N LYS A 97 11.09 -2.29 -0.53
CA LYS A 97 11.55 -0.96 -0.06
C LYS A 97 13.07 -0.84 -0.09
N GLN A 98 13.78 -1.86 0.42
CA GLN A 98 15.24 -1.88 0.41
C GLN A 98 15.80 -1.87 -1.02
N ALA A 99 15.19 -2.62 -1.94
CA ALA A 99 15.58 -2.61 -3.35
C ALA A 99 15.36 -1.24 -4.02
N LYS A 100 14.22 -0.57 -3.74
CA LYS A 100 13.94 0.78 -4.26
C LYS A 100 14.92 1.82 -3.70
N GLU A 101 15.30 1.72 -2.44
CA GLU A 101 16.32 2.59 -1.83
C GLU A 101 17.72 2.36 -2.42
N ALA A 102 18.10 1.09 -2.64
CA ALA A 102 19.39 0.76 -3.28
C ALA A 102 19.48 1.33 -4.71
N ARG A 103 18.41 1.21 -5.50
CA ARG A 103 18.33 1.80 -6.85
C ARG A 103 18.48 3.32 -6.83
N LYS A 104 17.74 4.02 -5.94
CA LYS A 104 17.86 5.48 -5.78
C LYS A 104 19.27 5.94 -5.42
N LYS A 105 20.01 5.17 -4.60
CA LYS A 105 21.40 5.47 -4.24
C LYS A 105 22.36 5.28 -5.42
N MET A 106 22.13 4.30 -6.29
CA MET A 106 22.92 4.12 -7.52
C MET A 106 22.68 5.24 -8.53
N ASP A 107 21.43 5.66 -8.72
CA ASP A 107 21.07 6.72 -9.68
C ASP A 107 21.58 8.12 -9.24
N GLN A 108 21.66 8.40 -7.94
CA GLN A 108 22.25 9.64 -7.42
C GLN A 108 23.78 9.67 -7.48
N SER A 109 24.43 8.51 -7.66
CA SER A 109 25.89 8.38 -7.76
C SER A 109 26.44 8.67 -9.16
N THR A 110 25.58 8.94 -10.16
CA THR A 110 25.98 9.07 -11.58
C THR A 110 25.94 10.49 -12.15
N ILE A 111 25.86 11.54 -11.31
CA ILE A 111 26.04 12.93 -11.78
C ILE A 111 27.52 13.31 -11.61
N PRO A 112 28.35 13.33 -12.66
CA PRO A 112 29.69 13.91 -12.56
C PRO A 112 29.55 15.41 -12.38
N SER A 113 29.84 15.88 -11.16
CA SER A 113 30.13 17.29 -10.88
C SER A 113 31.40 17.70 -11.63
N SER A 114 31.25 18.13 -12.87
CA SER A 114 32.33 18.77 -13.63
C SER A 114 32.64 20.13 -13.01
N LYS A 115 33.65 20.14 -12.12
CA LYS A 115 34.46 21.32 -11.82
C LYS A 115 35.03 21.88 -13.12
N LYS A 116 34.72 23.12 -13.47
CA LYS A 116 35.54 23.92 -14.39
C LYS A 116 35.76 25.30 -13.79
N ARG A 117 37.01 25.56 -13.37
CA ARG A 117 37.51 26.87 -12.94
C ARG A 117 37.86 27.72 -14.17
N GLU A 118 37.29 28.93 -14.19
CA GLU A 118 37.79 30.27 -14.56
C GLU A 118 38.77 30.50 -15.74
N LYS A 119 38.40 31.42 -16.65
CA LYS A 119 39.20 32.62 -16.99
C LYS A 119 38.39 33.73 -17.75
N LYS A 120 38.34 34.91 -17.11
CA LYS A 120 38.30 36.35 -17.51
C LYS A 120 37.94 36.87 -18.93
N GLU A 121 37.54 38.16 -18.89
CA GLU A 121 37.34 39.22 -19.92
C GLU A 121 35.92 39.32 -20.52
N GLU A 122 35.22 40.45 -20.59
CA GLU A 122 35.51 41.87 -20.30
C GLU A 122 34.16 42.65 -20.16
N GLN A 123 34.16 43.77 -19.45
CA GLN A 123 33.00 44.58 -19.04
C GLN A 123 32.43 45.42 -20.20
N SER A 124 31.13 45.79 -20.25
CA SER A 124 30.51 46.93 -19.52
C SER A 124 29.23 47.38 -20.29
N PRO A 125 28.43 48.36 -19.84
CA PRO A 125 27.88 48.64 -18.50
C PRO A 125 26.33 48.77 -18.54
N ILE A 126 25.67 48.95 -17.38
CA ILE A 126 24.67 50.01 -17.08
C ILE A 126 23.78 49.63 -15.88
N SER A 127 23.85 50.54 -14.90
CA SER A 127 22.88 50.96 -13.88
C SER A 127 22.52 50.09 -12.66
N ILE A 128 22.56 50.82 -11.55
CA ILE A 128 22.46 50.48 -10.15
C ILE A 128 20.99 50.64 -9.73
N ASN A 129 20.44 49.69 -8.94
CA ASN A 129 19.92 49.95 -7.58
C ASN A 129 19.06 48.78 -7.06
N GLU A 130 19.43 48.35 -5.85
CA GLU A 130 18.58 47.95 -4.71
C GLU A 130 17.74 46.66 -4.75
N THR A 131 18.28 45.67 -4.02
CA THR A 131 17.66 44.94 -2.89
C THR A 131 16.22 44.40 -2.95
N GLU A 132 16.17 43.10 -2.66
CA GLU A 132 15.15 42.35 -1.90
C GLU A 132 13.98 41.66 -2.63
N LYS A 133 14.07 40.33 -2.54
CA LYS A 133 13.02 39.37 -2.14
C LYS A 133 11.74 39.35 -2.96
N THR A 134 11.71 38.31 -3.79
CA THR A 134 10.56 37.71 -4.46
C THR A 134 9.31 37.61 -3.57
N ALA A 135 8.25 38.25 -4.02
CA ALA A 135 6.90 38.08 -3.49
C ALA A 135 6.33 36.69 -3.83
N PRO A 136 5.59 36.03 -2.92
CA PRO A 136 4.65 34.98 -3.27
C PRO A 136 3.31 35.59 -3.71
N PRO A 137 2.70 35.18 -4.84
CA PRO A 137 1.35 35.61 -5.18
C PRO A 137 0.33 34.91 -4.27
N LYS A 138 -0.54 35.74 -3.69
CA LYS A 138 -1.68 35.39 -2.84
C LYS A 138 -2.80 34.73 -3.67
N GLY A 139 -3.45 33.70 -3.11
CA GLY A 139 -4.87 33.40 -3.35
C GLY A 139 -5.21 32.03 -3.99
N TRP A 140 -5.72 31.10 -3.18
CA TRP A 140 -6.95 30.32 -3.46
C TRP A 140 -7.48 29.53 -2.23
N LEU A 141 -6.87 29.50 -1.05
CA LEU A 141 -7.52 28.83 0.11
C LEU A 141 -7.59 29.70 1.37
N SER A 142 -7.97 30.97 1.19
CA SER A 142 -8.60 31.76 2.24
C SER A 142 -10.08 31.34 2.39
N SER A 143 -10.32 30.26 3.12
CA SER A 143 -11.67 29.88 3.59
C SER A 143 -11.56 28.97 4.82
N LEU A 144 -10.92 29.49 5.86
CA LEU A 144 -11.13 29.03 7.22
C LEU A 144 -11.60 30.23 8.04
N LYS A 145 -12.69 29.99 8.78
CA LYS A 145 -13.35 30.83 9.79
C LYS A 145 -14.47 31.72 9.25
N SER A 146 -15.71 31.33 9.54
CA SER A 146 -16.52 32.00 10.57
C SER A 146 -18.00 31.61 10.46
N LYS A 147 -18.54 31.00 11.53
CA LYS A 147 -19.92 31.21 12.00
C LYS A 147 -20.02 30.71 13.44
N VAL A 148 -19.47 31.53 14.33
CA VAL A 148 -19.89 31.63 15.72
C VAL A 148 -20.91 32.76 15.77
N SER A 149 -22.12 32.45 16.23
CA SER A 149 -23.15 33.37 16.73
C SER A 149 -24.07 32.48 17.58
N LEU A 150 -23.99 32.41 18.91
CA LEU A 150 -24.22 33.47 19.91
C LEU A 150 -25.58 34.14 19.69
N LEU A 151 -26.64 33.58 20.29
CA LEU A 151 -27.65 34.39 20.98
C LEU A 151 -28.41 33.58 22.04
N LYS A 152 -28.59 34.26 23.16
CA LYS A 152 -29.11 33.88 24.47
C LYS A 152 -30.57 34.33 24.58
N LYS A 153 -31.26 33.85 25.62
CA LYS A 153 -32.60 34.22 26.16
C LYS A 153 -33.74 33.35 25.63
N SER A 154 -34.78 32.99 26.38
CA SER A 154 -35.11 33.04 27.82
C SER A 154 -36.54 32.50 27.91
N GLU A 155 -36.83 31.56 28.82
CA GLU A 155 -38.10 31.44 29.55
C GLU A 155 -37.91 30.47 30.72
#